data_AF-A0AA35KC04-F1
#
_entry.id   AF-A0AA35KC04-F1
#
_cell.length_a   1.000
_cell.length_b   1.000
_cell.length_c   1.000
_cell.angle_alpha   90.00
_cell.angle_beta   90.00
_cell.angle_gamma   90.00
#
_symmetry.space_group_name_H-M   'P 1'
#
loop_
_entity.id
_entity.type
_entity.pdbx_description
1 polymer ?
#
loop_
_entity_poly.entity_id
_entity_poly.type
_entity_poly.pdbx_seq_one_letter_code
_entity_poly.pdbx_strand_id
1 'polypeptide(L)'
;MFVLFHSCLHLIADRTTEIGRLISSYLEKKNNLEDHTVHLLFSANRWEQVPLIKEKLNQGITLVVDRYAFSGVAFTGAKENFSLEWCKQPDVGLPKPDLILFLQLSTSEAAKRGDFGNERYEYSSFQEKVLQRFYHLMEDKTLNWKVKKETSGGALWDS
;
A
#
# COMPACT_ATOMS: atom_id res chain seq x y z
N MET A 1 -4.92 3.38 0.33
CA MET A 1 -4.05 4.14 1.27
C MET A 1 -3.29 5.11 0.41
N PHE A 2 -3.61 6.40 0.41
CA PHE A 2 -3.04 7.32 -0.56
C PHE A 2 -1.71 7.89 -0.05
N VAL A 3 -0.69 7.82 -0.88
CA VAL A 3 0.57 8.54 -0.70
C VAL A 3 0.50 9.75 -1.61
N LEU A 4 0.62 10.95 -1.04
CA LEU A 4 0.52 12.19 -1.80
C LEU A 4 1.92 12.73 -2.07
N PHE A 5 2.25 12.85 -3.35
CA PHE A 5 3.20 13.81 -3.85
C PHE A 5 2.36 14.93 -4.54
N HIS A 6 2.70 16.19 -4.32
CA HIS A 6 1.98 17.47 -4.58
C HIS A 6 1.22 17.85 -5.92
N SER A 7 0.44 17.00 -6.63
CA SER A 7 -0.33 17.21 -7.90
C SER A 7 -0.78 15.81 -8.38
N CYS A 8 -1.73 15.65 -9.31
CA CYS A 8 -2.45 14.37 -9.45
C CYS A 8 -2.14 13.58 -10.73
N LEU A 9 -1.35 12.51 -10.60
CA LEU A 9 -1.31 11.36 -11.52
C LEU A 9 -1.42 10.07 -10.69
N HIS A 10 -2.43 9.23 -11.00
CA HIS A 10 -2.78 8.02 -10.26
C HIS A 10 -1.88 6.86 -10.70
N LEU A 11 -1.02 6.35 -9.81
CA LEU A 11 0.07 5.47 -10.24
C LEU A 11 0.27 4.29 -9.30
N ILE A 12 -0.67 3.33 -9.23
CA ILE A 12 -0.45 2.04 -8.51
C ILE A 12 -1.08 0.84 -9.19
N ALA A 13 -0.31 -0.27 -9.07
CA ALA A 13 -0.61 -1.60 -9.56
C ALA A 13 -1.06 -1.45 -10.99
N ASP A 14 -0.14 -1.01 -11.84
CA ASP A 14 -0.42 -0.96 -13.25
C ASP A 14 -0.70 -2.38 -13.72
N ARG A 15 -1.97 -2.78 -13.61
CA ARG A 15 -2.49 -4.11 -13.97
C ARG A 15 -2.35 -4.33 -15.48
N THR A 16 -1.89 -3.33 -16.23
CA THR A 16 -1.57 -3.45 -17.64
C THR A 16 -0.18 -4.04 -17.88
N THR A 17 0.77 -3.93 -16.94
CA THR A 17 2.09 -4.55 -17.07
C THR A 17 2.03 -6.05 -16.81
N GLU A 18 3.03 -6.79 -17.30
CA GLU A 18 3.09 -8.25 -17.12
C GLU A 18 3.11 -8.63 -15.63
N ILE A 19 3.88 -7.90 -14.82
CA ILE A 19 3.94 -8.09 -13.36
C ILE A 19 2.58 -7.73 -12.73
N GLY A 20 1.98 -6.61 -13.14
CA GLY A 20 0.66 -6.20 -12.67
C GLY A 20 -0.44 -7.22 -12.96
N ARG A 21 -0.40 -7.88 -14.12
CA ARG A 21 -1.34 -8.97 -14.47
C ARG A 21 -1.15 -10.20 -13.59
N LEU A 22 0.10 -10.58 -13.29
CA LEU A 22 0.40 -11.69 -12.37
C LEU A 22 -0.13 -11.42 -10.96
N ILE A 23 0.09 -10.19 -10.46
CA ILE A 23 -0.44 -9.73 -9.17
C ILE A 23 -1.98 -9.78 -9.16
N SER A 24 -2.62 -9.29 -10.23
CA SER A 24 -4.08 -9.26 -10.34
C SER A 24 -4.68 -10.66 -10.28
N SER A 25 -4.12 -11.59 -11.07
CA SER A 25 -4.52 -13.01 -11.07
C SER A 25 -4.39 -13.64 -9.67
N TYR A 26 -3.34 -13.26 -8.92
CA TYR A 26 -3.13 -13.74 -7.56
C TYR A 26 -4.16 -13.19 -6.57
N LEU A 27 -4.47 -11.89 -6.63
CA LEU A 27 -5.46 -11.24 -5.77
C LEU A 27 -6.88 -11.78 -6.03
N GLU A 28 -7.18 -12.07 -7.29
CA GLU A 28 -8.43 -12.69 -7.76
C GLU A 28 -8.51 -14.20 -7.49
N LYS A 29 -7.51 -14.78 -6.79
CA LYS A 29 -7.45 -16.21 -6.45
C LYS A 29 -7.41 -17.15 -7.68
N LYS A 30 -7.07 -16.64 -8.87
CA LYS A 30 -6.95 -17.40 -10.13
C LYS A 30 -5.64 -18.20 -10.22
N ASN A 31 -4.58 -17.71 -9.60
CA ASN A 31 -3.34 -18.46 -9.40
C ASN A 31 -2.92 -18.42 -7.92
N ASN A 32 -2.12 -19.40 -7.52
CA ASN A 32 -1.47 -19.40 -6.22
C ASN A 32 0.03 -19.24 -6.44
N LEU A 33 0.59 -18.23 -5.79
CA LEU A 33 2.01 -17.96 -5.74
C LEU A 33 2.47 -18.09 -4.30
N GLU A 34 3.72 -18.48 -4.14
CA GLU A 34 4.38 -18.50 -2.85
C GLU A 34 4.50 -17.05 -2.31
N ASP A 35 4.44 -16.89 -0.97
CA ASP A 35 4.29 -15.60 -0.32
C ASP A 35 5.49 -14.66 -0.50
N HIS A 36 6.72 -15.19 -0.51
CA HIS A 36 7.91 -14.41 -0.83
C HIS A 36 7.89 -13.99 -2.30
N THR A 37 7.48 -14.89 -3.20
CA THR A 37 7.37 -14.60 -4.64
C THR A 37 6.41 -13.44 -4.91
N VAL A 38 5.20 -13.48 -4.35
CA VAL A 38 4.23 -12.40 -4.55
C VAL A 38 4.69 -11.10 -3.91
N HIS A 39 5.35 -11.15 -2.74
CA HIS A 39 5.93 -9.96 -2.12
C HIS A 39 6.95 -9.27 -3.04
N LEU A 40 7.86 -10.05 -3.63
CA LEU A 40 8.86 -9.55 -4.56
C LEU A 40 8.23 -9.01 -5.85
N LEU A 41 7.17 -9.64 -6.37
CA LEU A 41 6.43 -9.12 -7.53
C LEU A 41 5.80 -7.75 -7.24
N PHE A 42 5.19 -7.57 -6.06
CA PHE A 42 4.67 -6.26 -5.65
C PHE A 42 5.78 -5.20 -5.59
N SER A 43 6.98 -5.55 -5.11
CA SER A 43 8.11 -4.61 -5.09
C SER A 43 8.65 -4.32 -6.48
N ALA A 44 8.82 -5.35 -7.32
CA ALA A 44 9.22 -5.19 -8.72
C ALA A 44 8.25 -4.28 -9.49
N ASN A 45 6.94 -4.39 -9.22
CA ASN A 45 5.91 -3.54 -9.82
C ASN A 45 6.01 -2.06 -9.40
N ARG A 46 6.62 -1.74 -8.26
CA ARG A 46 6.97 -0.35 -7.91
C ARG A 46 8.22 0.10 -8.63
N TRP A 47 9.24 -0.76 -8.69
CA TRP A 47 10.51 -0.47 -9.34
C TRP A 47 10.38 -0.19 -10.83
N GLU A 48 9.54 -0.93 -11.55
CA GLU A 48 9.27 -0.67 -12.98
C GLU A 48 8.74 0.76 -13.25
N GLN A 49 8.06 1.36 -12.26
CA GLN A 49 7.47 2.69 -12.36
C GLN A 49 8.43 3.81 -11.93
N VAL A 50 9.59 3.49 -11.32
CA VAL A 50 10.53 4.49 -10.81
C VAL A 50 11.04 5.46 -11.88
N PRO A 51 11.38 5.04 -13.12
CA PRO A 51 11.79 5.97 -14.16
C PRO A 51 10.72 7.03 -14.44
N LEU A 52 9.46 6.61 -14.58
CA LEU A 52 8.33 7.50 -14.81
C LEU A 52 8.07 8.43 -13.61
N ILE A 53 8.12 7.89 -12.39
CA ILE A 53 7.97 8.68 -11.16
C ILE A 53 9.03 9.79 -11.12
N LYS A 54 10.30 9.46 -11.35
CA LYS A 54 11.40 10.43 -11.35
C LYS A 54 11.25 11.47 -12.45
N GLU A 55 10.87 11.04 -13.66
CA GLU A 55 10.63 11.94 -14.78
C GLU A 55 9.56 12.98 -14.45
N LYS A 56 8.41 12.53 -13.93
CA LYS A 56 7.29 13.42 -13.59
C LYS A 56 7.64 14.38 -12.46
N LEU A 57 8.28 13.89 -11.40
CA LEU A 57 8.74 14.75 -10.30
C LEU A 57 9.72 15.81 -10.78
N ASN A 58 10.65 15.47 -11.69
CA ASN A 58 11.58 16.43 -12.28
C ASN A 58 10.90 17.47 -13.19
N GLN A 59 9.72 17.16 -13.74
CA GLN A 59 8.89 18.10 -14.50
C GLN A 59 8.11 19.07 -13.59
N GLY A 60 8.28 18.99 -12.27
CA GLY A 60 7.45 19.72 -11.30
C GLY A 60 6.02 19.20 -11.24
N ILE A 61 5.76 18.04 -11.86
CA ILE A 61 4.51 17.32 -11.74
C ILE A 61 4.61 16.48 -10.49
N THR A 62 3.49 16.38 -9.83
CA THR A 62 3.42 15.58 -8.64
C THR A 62 2.35 14.52 -8.75
N LEU A 63 2.44 13.55 -7.85
CA LEU A 63 1.91 12.21 -8.06
C LEU A 63 1.06 11.79 -6.87
N VAL A 64 -0.18 11.39 -7.13
CA VAL A 64 -1.05 10.82 -6.09
C VAL A 64 -1.06 9.31 -6.26
N VAL A 65 -0.50 8.60 -5.30
CA VAL A 65 -0.10 7.20 -5.42
C VAL A 65 -0.93 6.37 -4.44
N ASP A 66 -1.95 5.64 -4.90
CA ASP A 66 -2.80 4.82 -4.01
C ASP A 66 -2.20 3.46 -3.63
N ARG A 67 -1.47 3.37 -2.50
CA ARG A 67 -0.76 2.22 -1.86
C ARG A 67 0.72 1.98 -2.22
N TYR A 68 1.65 2.71 -1.62
CA TYR A 68 3.08 2.55 -1.92
C TYR A 68 3.75 1.37 -1.18
N ALA A 69 5.09 1.39 -1.05
CA ALA A 69 5.90 0.39 -0.35
C ALA A 69 5.33 -0.08 1.00
N PHE A 70 4.80 0.83 1.80
CA PHE A 70 4.23 0.53 3.12
C PHE A 70 3.10 -0.51 3.08
N SER A 71 2.31 -0.55 2.00
CA SER A 71 1.30 -1.61 1.83
C SER A 71 1.94 -2.97 1.59
N GLY A 72 2.99 -3.06 0.76
CA GLY A 72 3.73 -4.31 0.56
C GLY A 72 4.28 -4.87 1.86
N VAL A 73 4.89 -3.99 2.67
CA VAL A 73 5.44 -4.33 4.00
C VAL A 73 4.34 -4.78 4.96
N ALA A 74 3.27 -4.00 5.10
CA ALA A 74 2.20 -4.28 6.07
C ALA A 74 1.43 -5.57 5.74
N PHE A 75 1.09 -5.80 4.47
CA PHE A 75 0.35 -6.99 4.04
C PHE A 75 1.20 -8.26 4.16
N THR A 76 2.47 -8.20 3.81
CA THR A 76 3.34 -9.38 3.88
C THR A 76 3.76 -9.65 5.32
N GLY A 77 4.10 -8.62 6.10
CA GLY A 77 4.42 -8.76 7.51
C GLY A 77 3.23 -9.20 8.39
N ALA A 78 1.99 -9.12 7.90
CA ALA A 78 0.82 -9.67 8.58
C ALA A 78 0.72 -11.21 8.45
N LYS A 79 1.47 -11.83 7.52
CA LYS A 79 1.58 -13.28 7.38
C LYS A 79 2.58 -13.84 8.40
N GLU A 80 2.49 -15.15 8.64
CA GLU A 80 3.39 -15.83 9.56
C GLU A 80 4.80 -15.94 9.00
N ASN A 81 5.82 -15.87 9.87
CA ASN A 81 7.24 -16.01 9.51
C ASN A 81 7.83 -14.91 8.61
N PHE A 82 7.14 -13.77 8.45
CA PHE A 82 7.68 -12.60 7.75
C PHE A 82 8.10 -11.50 8.74
N SER A 83 9.40 -11.20 8.78
CA SER A 83 9.91 -10.05 9.54
C SER A 83 9.67 -8.75 8.78
N LEU A 84 9.37 -7.66 9.49
CA LEU A 84 9.21 -6.35 8.86
C LEU A 84 10.50 -5.86 8.21
N GLU A 85 11.65 -6.21 8.80
CA GLU A 85 12.96 -5.87 8.23
C GLU A 85 13.18 -6.54 6.87
N TRP A 86 12.85 -7.83 6.73
CA TRP A 86 12.91 -8.50 5.43
C TRP A 86 11.95 -7.86 4.42
N CYS A 87 10.70 -7.61 4.84
CA CYS A 87 9.69 -7.02 3.96
C CYS A 87 10.05 -5.61 3.48
N LYS A 88 10.88 -4.85 4.22
CA LYS A 88 11.34 -3.52 3.83
C LYS A 88 12.45 -3.56 2.78
N GLN A 89 13.29 -4.59 2.77
CA GLN A 89 14.50 -4.63 1.94
C GLN A 89 14.24 -4.44 0.44
N PRO A 90 13.24 -5.09 -0.18
CA PRO A 90 13.02 -4.97 -1.62
C PRO A 90 12.70 -3.53 -2.05
N ASP A 91 12.16 -2.70 -1.17
CA ASP A 91 11.74 -1.32 -1.45
C ASP A 91 12.77 -0.26 -1.04
N VAL A 92 13.91 -0.66 -0.46
CA VAL A 92 14.97 0.28 -0.09
C VAL A 92 15.54 0.95 -1.35
N GLY A 93 15.46 2.29 -1.39
CA GLY A 93 15.95 3.10 -2.53
C GLY A 93 14.85 3.61 -3.47
N LEU A 94 13.59 3.21 -3.25
CA LEU A 94 12.45 3.83 -3.93
C LEU A 94 12.37 5.34 -3.62
N PRO A 95 11.83 6.16 -4.55
CA PRO A 95 11.54 7.57 -4.28
C PRO A 95 10.76 7.76 -2.97
N LYS A 96 11.37 8.48 -2.02
CA LYS A 96 10.80 8.70 -0.70
C LYS A 96 9.59 9.64 -0.80
N PRO A 97 8.43 9.29 -0.23
CA PRO A 97 7.28 10.19 -0.15
C PRO A 97 7.49 11.43 0.70
N ASP A 98 6.99 12.56 0.21
CA ASP A 98 6.92 13.82 0.96
C ASP A 98 5.79 13.82 2.01
N LEU A 99 4.69 13.09 1.71
CA LEU A 99 3.52 12.97 2.58
C LEU A 99 2.86 11.60 2.40
N ILE A 100 2.50 10.98 3.52
CA ILE A 100 1.79 9.71 3.54
C ILE A 100 0.45 9.89 4.25
N LEU A 101 -0.66 9.71 3.52
CA LEU A 101 -1.99 9.76 4.11
C LEU A 101 -2.46 8.35 4.48
N PHE A 102 -2.59 8.10 5.77
CA PHE A 102 -3.22 6.89 6.27
C PHE A 102 -4.69 7.15 6.56
N LEU A 103 -5.55 6.57 5.72
CA LEU A 103 -7.00 6.62 5.91
C LEU A 103 -7.41 5.40 6.75
N GLN A 104 -7.69 5.63 8.03
CA GLN A 104 -8.14 4.59 8.94
C GLN A 104 -9.66 4.45 8.82
N LEU A 105 -10.08 3.25 8.39
CA LEU A 105 -11.48 2.83 8.33
C LEU A 105 -11.68 1.67 9.29
N SER A 106 -12.78 1.66 10.04
CA SER A 106 -13.10 0.47 10.84
C SER A 106 -13.49 -0.71 9.94
N THR A 107 -13.24 -1.94 10.39
CA THR A 107 -13.66 -3.16 9.67
C THR A 107 -15.18 -3.17 9.44
N SER A 108 -15.96 -2.65 10.38
CA SER A 108 -17.42 -2.53 10.26
C SER A 108 -17.86 -1.55 9.18
N GLU A 109 -17.12 -0.48 8.95
CA GLU A 109 -17.41 0.48 7.87
C GLU A 109 -16.89 -0.03 6.51
N ALA A 110 -15.77 -0.74 6.49
CA ALA A 110 -15.26 -1.39 5.28
C ALA A 110 -16.26 -2.44 4.75
N ALA A 111 -16.84 -3.25 5.63
CA ALA A 111 -17.83 -4.26 5.28
C ALA A 111 -19.12 -3.67 4.69
N LYS A 112 -19.48 -2.42 5.03
CA LYS A 112 -20.66 -1.73 4.48
C LYS A 112 -20.47 -1.29 3.02
N ARG A 113 -19.25 -1.30 2.49
CA ARG A 113 -18.94 -0.86 1.11
C ARG A 113 -19.24 -1.93 0.04
N GLY A 114 -19.88 -3.04 0.40
CA GLY A 114 -20.48 -4.02 -0.52
C GLY A 114 -19.52 -5.03 -1.15
N ASP A 115 -18.32 -4.60 -1.53
CA ASP A 115 -17.35 -5.45 -2.24
C ASP A 115 -16.33 -6.19 -1.34
N PHE A 116 -16.43 -6.03 -0.01
CA PHE A 116 -15.49 -6.65 0.92
C PHE A 116 -15.64 -8.17 0.96
N GLY A 117 -14.59 -8.90 0.57
CA GLY A 117 -14.51 -10.36 0.66
C GLY A 117 -14.14 -11.07 -0.65
N ASN A 118 -14.11 -10.32 -1.75
CA ASN A 118 -13.87 -10.88 -3.08
C ASN A 118 -12.37 -11.14 -3.30
N GLU A 119 -11.49 -10.23 -2.90
CA GLU A 119 -10.05 -10.39 -3.05
C GLU A 119 -9.41 -11.22 -1.91
N ARG A 120 -8.21 -11.78 -2.17
CA ARG A 120 -7.50 -12.72 -1.27
C ARG A 120 -7.33 -12.25 0.18
N TYR A 121 -7.23 -10.95 0.42
CA TYR A 121 -6.90 -10.39 1.74
C TYR A 121 -8.07 -9.70 2.44
N GLU A 122 -9.28 -9.76 1.89
CA GLU A 122 -10.44 -9.02 2.39
C GLU A 122 -11.21 -9.81 3.45
N TYR A 123 -10.56 -10.10 4.58
CA TYR A 123 -11.22 -10.70 5.74
C TYR A 123 -10.69 -10.10 7.04
N SER A 124 -11.58 -9.99 8.03
CA SER A 124 -11.38 -9.11 9.20
C SER A 124 -10.13 -9.42 10.01
N SER A 125 -9.88 -10.69 10.34
CA SER A 125 -8.74 -11.09 11.17
C SER A 125 -7.38 -10.78 10.53
N PHE A 126 -7.28 -10.81 9.20
CA PHE A 126 -6.06 -10.41 8.50
C PHE A 126 -5.92 -8.90 8.40
N GLN A 127 -7.01 -8.19 8.12
CA GLN A 127 -7.00 -6.72 8.09
C GLN A 127 -6.60 -6.12 9.44
N GLU A 128 -6.98 -6.73 10.56
CA GLU A 128 -6.51 -6.35 11.90
C GLU A 128 -5.00 -6.50 12.04
N LYS A 129 -4.42 -7.63 11.60
CA LYS A 129 -2.96 -7.83 11.61
C LYS A 129 -2.24 -6.79 10.74
N VAL A 130 -2.77 -6.51 9.56
CA VAL A 130 -2.25 -5.48 8.64
C VAL A 130 -2.26 -4.10 9.29
N LEU A 131 -3.35 -3.74 9.98
CA LEU A 131 -3.45 -2.48 10.71
C LEU A 131 -2.38 -2.36 11.80
N GLN A 132 -2.12 -3.42 12.57
CA GLN A 132 -1.04 -3.43 13.55
C GLN A 132 0.34 -3.21 12.92
N ARG A 133 0.58 -3.79 11.73
CA ARG A 133 1.84 -3.52 11.00
C ARG A 133 1.94 -2.07 10.55
N PHE A 134 0.85 -1.46 10.12
CA PHE A 134 0.83 -0.04 9.78
C PHE A 134 1.16 0.85 10.98
N TYR A 135 0.62 0.55 12.16
CA TYR A 135 0.96 1.33 13.36
C TYR A 135 2.46 1.27 13.68
N HIS A 136 3.09 0.10 13.54
CA HIS A 136 4.54 0.00 13.71
C HIS A 136 5.32 0.81 12.66
N LEU A 137 4.86 0.84 11.40
CA LEU A 137 5.49 1.66 10.36
C LEU A 137 5.34 3.17 10.62
N MET A 138 4.30 3.60 11.33
CA MET A 138 4.08 5.01 11.72
C MET A 138 4.96 5.47 12.87
N GLU A 139 5.64 4.56 13.57
CA GLU A 139 6.61 4.90 14.61
C GLU A 139 7.86 5.56 14.02
N ASP A 140 8.16 5.32 12.73
CA ASP A 140 9.27 5.93 12.01
C ASP A 140 9.04 7.44 11.80
N LYS A 141 9.74 8.24 12.61
CA LYS A 141 9.69 9.71 12.59
C LYS A 141 10.39 10.34 11.39
N THR A 142 11.10 9.57 10.58
CA THR A 142 11.70 10.08 9.34
C THR A 142 10.67 10.24 8.22
N LEU A 143 9.45 9.71 8.41
CA LEU A 143 8.35 9.74 7.46
C LEU A 143 7.24 10.68 7.91
N ASN A 144 6.70 11.45 6.98
CA ASN A 144 5.62 12.41 7.23
C ASN A 144 4.25 11.74 7.12
N TRP A 145 3.85 11.02 8.17
CA TRP A 145 2.54 10.39 8.26
C TRP A 145 1.48 11.39 8.71
N LYS A 146 0.34 11.41 8.01
CA LYS A 146 -0.90 12.07 8.45
C LYS A 146 -2.04 11.07 8.46
N VAL A 147 -2.61 10.88 9.64
CA VAL A 147 -3.67 9.90 9.88
C VAL A 147 -5.01 10.61 9.87
N LYS A 148 -5.95 10.06 9.11
CA LYS A 148 -7.35 10.49 9.11
C LYS A 148 -8.22 9.31 9.54
N LYS A 149 -8.94 9.48 10.63
CA LYS A 149 -9.94 8.51 11.09
C LYS A 149 -11.27 8.89 10.46
N GLU A 150 -11.91 7.94 9.79
CA GLU A 150 -13.30 8.10 9.39
C GLU A 150 -14.14 7.87 10.65
N THR A 151 -14.76 8.92 11.18
CA THR A 151 -15.83 8.82 12.18
C THR A 151 -17.14 9.14 11.48
N SER A 152 -18.22 8.51 11.93
CA SER A 152 -19.58 8.60 11.38
C SER A 152 -20.25 9.99 11.49
N GLY A 153 -19.48 11.08 11.54
CA GLY A 153 -19.95 12.47 11.68
C GLY A 153 -19.03 13.56 11.12
N GLY A 154 -18.05 13.22 10.26
CA GLY A 154 -17.21 14.21 9.58
C GLY A 154 -15.72 14.08 9.87
N ALA A 155 -14.91 14.56 8.92
CA ALA A 155 -13.45 14.43 8.91
C ALA A 155 -12.76 15.27 10.00
N LEU A 156 -12.11 14.62 10.96
CA LEU A 156 -11.16 15.25 11.89
C LEU A 156 -9.74 14.76 11.56
N TRP A 157 -8.79 15.70 11.52
CA TRP A 157 -7.37 15.43 11.32
C TRP A 157 -6.68 15.46 12.68
N ASP A 158 -6.00 14.38 13.07
CA ASP A 158 -5.12 14.40 14.23
C ASP A 158 -3.79 15.07 13.80
N SER A 159 -3.45 16.20 14.46
CA SER A 159 -2.32 17.08 14.12
C SER A 159 -0.96 16.49 14.47
#